data_AF-A0A930Y0H5-F1
#
_entry.id   AF-A0A930Y0H5-F1
#
_cell.length_a   1.000
_cell.length_b   1.000
_cell.length_c   1.000
_cell.angle_alpha   90.00
_cell.angle_beta   90.00
_cell.angle_gamma   90.00
#
_symmetry.space_group_name_H-M   'P 1'
#
loop_
_entity.id
_entity.type
_entity.pdbx_description
1 polymer ?
#
loop_
_entity_poly.entity_id
_entity_poly.type
_entity_poly.pdbx_seq_one_letter_code
_entity_poly.pdbx_strand_id
1 'polypeptide(L)'
;MKKERILISQDNSLLDSICSDLRHFKPLLENLKTIYESLEIGPFTPQIYGEIVYSGTGEISKRFRASIEADIKKMGVSKSIIKDNITSGAETLLNQFVVYVNELKRFRPDTFSREQKLNLKCISLNEKGFVITSDDKEDILESQCRIYIETDEEHELYNALLKFIEAFDNFDKNIVELGITTNPYANKLGSVAEMFLIPENGKYKVKPESIRWAINRKNLLKSNKGNH
;
A
#
# COMPACT_ATOMS: atom_id res chain seq x y z
N MET A 1 15.60 24.14 -13.08
CA MET A 1 14.43 23.46 -13.68
C MET A 1 14.35 22.09 -13.04
N LYS A 2 13.19 21.68 -12.52
CA LYS A 2 13.01 20.33 -11.98
C LYS A 2 13.02 19.35 -13.16
N LYS A 3 13.88 18.33 -13.14
CA LYS A 3 13.89 17.30 -14.18
C LYS A 3 12.57 16.53 -14.17
N GLU A 4 12.14 16.07 -15.34
CA GLU A 4 10.90 15.33 -15.51
C GLU A 4 10.97 13.96 -14.83
N ARG A 5 9.88 13.55 -14.17
CA ARG A 5 9.76 12.25 -13.52
C ARG A 5 9.81 11.12 -14.55
N ILE A 6 10.72 10.16 -14.37
CA ILE A 6 10.87 9.02 -15.29
C ILE A 6 10.45 7.73 -14.56
N LEU A 7 9.49 7.01 -15.13
CA LEU A 7 9.14 5.64 -14.69
C LEU A 7 10.21 4.67 -15.19
N ILE A 8 10.87 3.96 -14.27
CA ILE A 8 11.93 3.00 -14.61
C ILE A 8 11.54 1.54 -14.33
N SER A 9 10.49 1.31 -13.55
CA SER A 9 9.98 -0.05 -13.31
C SER A 9 8.53 -0.04 -12.85
N GLN A 10 7.80 -1.09 -13.23
CA GLN A 10 6.47 -1.43 -12.73
C GLN A 10 6.39 -2.94 -12.50
N ASP A 11 6.01 -3.33 -11.29
CA ASP A 11 5.84 -4.74 -10.93
C ASP A 11 4.35 -5.15 -10.90
N ASN A 12 3.87 -5.71 -12.01
CA ASN A 12 2.50 -6.23 -12.11
C ASN A 12 2.29 -7.52 -11.31
N SER A 13 3.34 -8.33 -11.11
CA SER A 13 3.25 -9.54 -10.29
C SER A 13 3.05 -9.19 -8.82
N LEU A 14 3.69 -8.11 -8.35
CA LEU A 14 3.45 -7.55 -7.03
C LEU A 14 2.02 -7.01 -6.90
N LEU A 15 1.50 -6.30 -7.92
CA LEU A 15 0.11 -5.85 -7.94
C LEU A 15 -0.86 -7.02 -7.74
N ASP A 16 -0.72 -8.07 -8.54
CA ASP A 16 -1.59 -9.25 -8.45
C ASP A 16 -1.48 -9.91 -7.07
N SER A 17 -0.26 -9.99 -6.54
CA SER A 17 0.00 -10.50 -5.20
C SER A 17 -0.70 -9.66 -4.13
N ILE A 18 -0.60 -8.33 -4.19
CA ILE A 18 -1.30 -7.41 -3.27
C ILE A 18 -2.81 -7.57 -3.40
N CYS A 19 -3.35 -7.57 -4.62
CA CYS A 19 -4.78 -7.74 -4.85
C CYS A 19 -5.31 -9.07 -4.30
N SER A 20 -4.50 -10.12 -4.32
CA SER A 20 -4.89 -11.43 -3.76
C SER A 20 -5.16 -11.39 -2.25
N ASP A 21 -4.64 -10.39 -1.53
CA ASP A 21 -4.90 -10.20 -0.09
C ASP A 21 -6.38 -9.95 0.21
N LEU A 22 -7.17 -9.50 -0.78
CA LEU A 22 -8.60 -9.24 -0.62
C LEU A 22 -9.33 -10.43 0.00
N ARG A 23 -8.90 -11.66 -0.30
CA ARG A 23 -9.50 -12.88 0.27
C ARG A 23 -9.46 -12.91 1.81
N HIS A 24 -8.44 -12.31 2.42
CA HIS A 24 -8.27 -12.24 3.87
C HIS A 24 -9.13 -11.12 4.48
N PHE A 25 -9.38 -10.05 3.72
CA PHE A 25 -10.25 -8.95 4.15
C PHE A 25 -11.72 -9.28 4.03
N LYS A 26 -12.14 -10.03 3.00
CA LYS A 26 -13.56 -10.35 2.74
C LYS A 26 -14.36 -10.80 3.97
N PRO A 27 -13.95 -11.82 4.74
CA PRO A 27 -14.73 -12.24 5.91
C PRO A 27 -14.84 -11.12 6.96
N LEU A 28 -13.81 -10.30 7.10
CA LEU A 28 -13.85 -9.18 8.04
C LEU A 28 -14.80 -8.06 7.55
N LEU A 29 -14.81 -7.80 6.25
CA LEU A 29 -15.67 -6.80 5.64
C LEU A 29 -17.15 -7.20 5.67
N GLU A 30 -17.47 -8.48 5.47
CA GLU A 30 -18.84 -8.98 5.61
C GLU A 30 -19.33 -8.92 7.07
N ASN A 31 -18.45 -9.21 8.03
CA ASN A 31 -18.75 -9.03 9.45
C ASN A 31 -18.96 -7.56 9.81
N LEU A 32 -18.14 -6.65 9.27
CA LEU A 32 -18.35 -5.20 9.44
C LEU A 32 -19.74 -4.79 8.95
N LYS A 33 -20.13 -5.24 7.75
CA LYS A 33 -21.46 -4.99 7.19
C LYS A 33 -22.55 -5.50 8.13
N THR A 34 -22.43 -6.75 8.59
CA THR A 34 -23.41 -7.38 9.50
C THR A 34 -23.55 -6.60 10.81
N ILE A 35 -22.43 -6.22 11.44
CA ILE A 35 -22.44 -5.46 12.69
C ILE A 35 -23.03 -4.06 12.47
N TYR A 36 -22.72 -3.39 11.36
CA TYR A 36 -23.33 -2.11 11.05
C TYR A 36 -24.85 -2.24 10.87
N GLU A 37 -25.32 -3.23 10.11
CA GLU A 37 -26.75 -3.44 9.87
C GLU A 37 -27.51 -3.77 11.17
N SER A 38 -26.85 -4.40 12.15
CA SER A 38 -27.41 -4.64 13.49
C SER A 38 -27.61 -3.37 14.33
N LEU A 39 -27.02 -2.25 13.92
CA LEU A 39 -27.29 -0.94 14.53
C LEU A 39 -28.66 -0.38 14.10
N GLU A 40 -29.29 -0.96 13.07
CA GLU A 40 -30.62 -0.58 12.58
C GLU A 40 -30.78 0.89 12.15
N ILE A 41 -29.67 1.58 11.82
CA ILE A 41 -29.65 3.00 11.40
C ILE A 41 -29.67 3.21 9.88
N GLY A 42 -29.95 2.15 9.12
CA GLY A 42 -30.04 2.17 7.66
C GLY A 42 -29.16 1.11 6.98
N PRO A 43 -29.21 1.02 5.64
CA PRO A 43 -28.47 0.01 4.88
C PRO A 43 -26.97 0.29 4.82
N PHE A 44 -26.16 -0.77 4.68
CA PHE A 44 -24.72 -0.64 4.46
C PHE A 44 -24.44 -0.33 2.98
N THR A 45 -24.24 0.95 2.67
CA THR A 45 -24.02 1.44 1.30
C THR A 45 -22.53 1.71 1.01
N PRO A 46 -22.14 1.90 -0.27
CA PRO A 46 -20.77 2.32 -0.61
C PRO A 46 -20.34 3.61 0.09
N GLN A 47 -21.28 4.55 0.30
CA GLN A 47 -21.04 5.80 1.02
C GLN A 47 -20.74 5.55 2.50
N ILE A 48 -21.51 4.67 3.16
CA ILE A 48 -21.29 4.27 4.55
C ILE A 48 -19.93 3.59 4.70
N TYR A 49 -19.61 2.67 3.77
CA TYR A 49 -18.31 2.02 3.77
C TYR A 49 -17.16 3.03 3.63
N GLY A 50 -17.27 3.97 2.69
CA GLY A 50 -16.30 5.06 2.53
C GLY A 50 -16.15 5.89 3.82
N GLU A 51 -17.26 6.27 4.46
CA GLU A 51 -17.25 7.00 5.72
C GLU A 51 -16.46 6.25 6.82
N ILE A 52 -16.70 4.94 6.95
CA ILE A 52 -15.99 4.10 7.93
C ILE A 52 -14.49 4.06 7.64
N VAL A 53 -14.11 3.83 6.38
CA VAL A 53 -12.70 3.71 5.96
C VAL A 53 -11.94 5.02 6.16
N TYR A 54 -12.48 6.14 5.67
CA TYR A 54 -11.77 7.42 5.66
C TYR A 54 -11.98 8.25 6.93
N SER A 55 -13.19 8.26 7.49
CA SER A 55 -13.59 9.13 8.62
C SER A 55 -13.72 8.37 9.96
N GLY A 56 -13.79 7.04 9.92
CA GLY A 56 -13.95 6.22 11.13
C GLY A 56 -15.40 6.15 11.59
N THR A 57 -15.61 6.03 12.91
CA THR A 57 -16.92 5.70 13.48
C THR A 57 -17.69 6.91 13.98
N GLY A 58 -17.10 8.10 14.03
CA GLY A 58 -17.66 9.25 14.74
C GLY A 58 -19.06 9.65 14.28
N GLU A 59 -19.27 9.77 12.98
CA GLU A 59 -20.58 10.16 12.42
C GLU A 59 -21.60 9.02 12.52
N ILE A 60 -21.18 7.77 12.31
CA ILE A 60 -22.00 6.57 12.56
C ILE A 60 -22.49 6.53 14.01
N SER A 61 -21.60 6.75 14.98
CA SER A 61 -21.91 6.80 16.41
C SER A 61 -22.92 7.89 16.75
N LYS A 62 -22.81 9.08 16.12
CA LYS A 62 -23.79 10.16 16.31
C LYS A 62 -25.17 9.77 15.77
N ARG A 63 -25.24 9.20 14.56
CA ARG A 63 -26.51 8.76 13.96
C ARG A 63 -27.20 7.69 14.79
N PHE A 64 -26.44 6.74 15.33
CA PHE A 64 -26.95 5.72 16.24
C PHE A 64 -27.51 6.29 17.54
N ARG A 65 -26.75 7.14 18.25
CA ARG A 65 -27.25 7.76 19.48
C ARG A 65 -28.53 8.58 19.25
N ALA A 66 -28.57 9.32 18.14
CA ALA A 66 -29.76 10.09 17.76
C ALA A 66 -30.97 9.19 17.45
N SER A 67 -30.79 8.01 16.85
CA SER A 67 -31.90 7.08 16.61
C SER A 67 -32.44 6.51 17.92
N ILE A 68 -31.56 6.11 18.85
CA ILE A 68 -31.96 5.63 20.18
C ILE A 68 -32.76 6.70 20.94
N GLU A 69 -32.31 7.95 20.93
CA GLU A 69 -33.04 9.06 21.57
C GLU A 69 -34.43 9.27 20.94
N ALA A 70 -34.52 9.18 19.61
CA ALA A 70 -35.78 9.29 18.89
C ALA A 70 -36.74 8.13 19.23
N ASP A 71 -36.24 6.91 19.32
CA ASP A 71 -37.02 5.72 19.66
C ASP A 71 -37.52 5.76 21.11
N ILE A 72 -36.66 6.14 22.07
CA ILE A 72 -37.04 6.35 23.47
C ILE A 72 -38.19 7.37 23.57
N LYS A 73 -38.07 8.48 22.83
CA LYS A 73 -39.10 9.53 22.79
C LYS A 73 -40.40 9.02 22.18
N LYS A 74 -40.33 8.26 21.08
CA LYS A 74 -41.48 7.67 20.39
C LYS A 74 -42.21 6.62 21.24
N MET A 75 -41.48 5.84 22.02
CA MET A 75 -42.02 4.84 22.96
C MET A 75 -42.72 5.48 24.17
N GLY A 76 -42.61 6.80 24.37
CA GLY A 76 -43.22 7.49 25.50
C GLY A 76 -42.61 7.12 26.86
N VAL A 77 -41.37 6.59 26.86
CA VAL A 77 -40.68 6.19 28.10
C VAL A 77 -40.37 7.45 28.90
N SER A 78 -41.03 7.62 30.05
CA SER A 78 -40.84 8.79 30.93
C SER A 78 -39.89 8.51 32.10
N LYS A 79 -39.80 7.26 32.56
CA LYS A 79 -38.94 6.86 33.68
C LYS A 79 -37.46 6.85 33.29
N SER A 80 -36.63 7.59 34.01
CA SER A 80 -35.18 7.70 33.77
C SER A 80 -34.47 6.34 33.75
N ILE A 81 -34.73 5.49 34.74
CA ILE A 81 -34.10 4.17 34.86
C ILE A 81 -34.30 3.30 33.60
N ILE A 82 -35.49 3.38 32.98
CA ILE A 82 -35.77 2.61 31.76
C ILE A 82 -34.98 3.19 30.58
N LYS A 83 -34.86 4.53 30.49
CA LYS A 83 -34.03 5.18 29.47
C LYS A 83 -32.56 4.80 29.61
N ASP A 84 -32.05 4.80 30.83
CA ASP A 84 -30.65 4.48 31.12
C ASP A 84 -30.34 3.02 30.73
N ASN A 85 -31.24 2.09 31.04
CA ASN A 85 -31.11 0.68 30.65
C ASN A 85 -31.13 0.49 29.12
N ILE A 86 -32.05 1.15 28.40
CA ILE A 86 -32.11 1.08 26.93
C ILE A 86 -30.81 1.64 26.33
N THR A 87 -30.38 2.82 26.81
CA THR A 87 -29.17 3.49 26.33
C THR A 87 -27.93 2.64 26.58
N SER A 88 -27.79 2.06 27.77
CA SER A 88 -26.65 1.19 28.10
C SER A 88 -26.61 -0.09 27.26
N GLY A 89 -27.77 -0.68 26.97
CA GLY A 89 -27.86 -1.84 26.07
C GLY A 89 -27.42 -1.49 24.65
N ALA A 90 -27.93 -0.37 24.12
CA ALA A 90 -27.59 0.12 22.80
C ALA A 90 -26.10 0.50 22.66
N GLU A 91 -25.51 1.16 23.66
CA GLU A 91 -24.08 1.49 23.67
C GLU A 91 -23.18 0.25 23.61
N THR A 92 -23.65 -0.90 24.10
CA THR A 92 -22.90 -2.17 23.98
C THR A 92 -22.74 -2.57 22.50
N LEU A 93 -23.81 -2.46 21.71
CA LEU A 93 -23.76 -2.72 20.26
C LEU A 93 -22.85 -1.73 19.54
N LEU A 94 -22.97 -0.45 19.87
CA LEU A 94 -22.11 0.59 19.28
C LEU A 94 -20.63 0.35 19.61
N ASN A 95 -20.31 -0.04 20.84
CA ASN A 95 -18.95 -0.34 21.25
C ASN A 95 -18.36 -1.54 20.49
N GLN A 96 -19.16 -2.59 20.26
CA GLN A 96 -18.74 -3.72 19.42
C GLN A 96 -18.40 -3.28 18.00
N PHE A 97 -19.26 -2.46 17.39
CA PHE A 97 -18.99 -1.86 16.08
C PHE A 97 -17.68 -1.06 16.07
N VAL A 98 -17.47 -0.20 17.08
CA VAL A 98 -16.26 0.64 17.18
C VAL A 98 -15.00 -0.19 17.32
N VAL A 99 -15.01 -1.21 18.18
CA VAL A 99 -13.89 -2.14 18.35
C VAL A 99 -13.59 -2.82 17.01
N TYR A 100 -14.62 -3.33 16.34
CA TYR A 100 -14.47 -4.05 15.08
C TYR A 100 -13.88 -3.19 13.96
N VAL A 101 -14.34 -1.95 13.82
CA VAL A 101 -13.78 -1.00 12.84
C VAL A 101 -12.30 -0.73 13.11
N ASN A 102 -11.92 -0.58 14.39
CA ASN A 102 -10.53 -0.35 14.77
C ASN A 102 -9.64 -1.56 14.48
N GLU A 103 -10.14 -2.78 14.74
CA GLU A 103 -9.46 -4.03 14.39
C GLU A 103 -9.26 -4.15 12.88
N LEU A 104 -10.32 -3.92 12.09
CA LEU A 104 -10.24 -3.96 10.63
C LEU A 104 -9.22 -2.95 10.07
N LYS A 105 -9.17 -1.72 10.62
CA LYS A 105 -8.19 -0.71 10.19
C LYS A 105 -6.75 -1.11 10.50
N ARG A 106 -6.53 -1.85 11.59
CA ARG A 106 -5.21 -2.34 12.01
C ARG A 106 -4.83 -3.66 11.35
N PHE A 107 -5.81 -4.40 10.84
CA PHE A 107 -5.59 -5.69 10.21
C PHE A 107 -4.57 -5.60 9.08
N ARG A 108 -3.63 -6.53 9.07
CA ARG A 108 -2.65 -6.69 8.00
C ARG A 108 -2.58 -8.17 7.67
N PRO A 109 -2.71 -8.55 6.38
CA PRO A 109 -2.54 -9.94 5.98
C PRO A 109 -1.11 -10.40 6.27
N ASP A 110 -0.94 -11.67 6.61
CA ASP A 110 0.37 -12.30 6.75
C ASP A 110 0.96 -12.57 5.37
N THR A 111 2.16 -12.03 5.12
CA THR A 111 2.86 -12.15 3.85
C THR A 111 4.27 -12.65 4.11
N PHE A 112 4.65 -13.76 3.47
CA PHE A 112 5.98 -14.37 3.64
C PHE A 112 7.02 -13.83 2.66
N SER A 113 6.58 -13.29 1.52
CA SER A 113 7.46 -12.94 0.39
C SER A 113 7.52 -11.45 0.07
N ARG A 114 6.73 -10.61 0.74
CA ARG A 114 6.66 -9.17 0.49
C ARG A 114 6.29 -8.37 1.73
N GLU A 115 6.71 -7.12 1.76
CA GLU A 115 6.37 -6.15 2.82
C GLU A 115 5.11 -5.35 2.49
N GLN A 116 4.92 -5.02 1.20
CA GLN A 116 3.75 -4.32 0.68
C GLN A 116 2.51 -5.17 0.91
N LYS A 117 1.38 -4.55 1.29
CA LYS A 117 0.13 -5.23 1.67
C LYS A 117 -1.06 -4.45 1.16
N LEU A 118 -2.17 -5.14 0.90
CA LEU A 118 -3.41 -4.45 0.53
C LEU A 118 -3.84 -3.51 1.65
N ASN A 119 -4.04 -2.25 1.29
CA ASN A 119 -4.60 -1.25 2.18
C ASN A 119 -6.12 -1.32 2.12
N LEU A 120 -6.77 -1.22 3.27
CA LEU A 120 -8.24 -1.14 3.36
C LEU A 120 -8.82 -0.02 2.48
N LYS A 121 -8.08 1.07 2.27
CA LYS A 121 -8.48 2.19 1.39
C LYS A 121 -8.54 1.86 -0.10
N CYS A 122 -7.92 0.76 -0.53
CA CYS A 122 -7.91 0.29 -1.91
C CYS A 122 -8.93 -0.85 -2.12
N ILE A 123 -9.91 -0.96 -1.24
CA ILE A 123 -11.04 -1.86 -1.35
C ILE A 123 -12.26 -0.96 -1.48
N SER A 124 -13.16 -1.32 -2.38
CA SER A 124 -14.40 -0.63 -2.66
C SER A 124 -15.58 -1.58 -2.46
N LEU A 125 -16.76 -1.02 -2.17
CA LEU A 125 -18.02 -1.77 -2.11
C LEU A 125 -18.87 -1.44 -3.34
N ASN A 126 -19.34 -2.46 -4.05
CA ASN A 126 -20.32 -2.31 -5.14
C ASN A 126 -21.43 -3.38 -5.04
N GLU A 127 -22.28 -3.47 -6.07
CA GLU A 127 -23.40 -4.42 -6.13
C GLU A 127 -22.96 -5.90 -6.03
N LYS A 128 -21.71 -6.22 -6.39
CA LYS A 128 -21.14 -7.57 -6.32
C LYS A 128 -20.42 -7.83 -4.98
N GLY A 129 -20.45 -6.87 -4.05
CA GLY A 129 -19.77 -6.92 -2.77
C GLY A 129 -18.43 -6.17 -2.77
N PHE A 130 -17.51 -6.59 -1.89
CA PHE A 130 -16.21 -5.97 -1.76
C PHE A 130 -15.26 -6.38 -2.89
N VAL A 131 -14.71 -5.38 -3.57
CA VAL A 131 -13.87 -5.51 -4.76
C VAL A 131 -12.67 -4.56 -4.72
N ILE A 132 -11.67 -4.81 -5.54
CA ILE A 132 -10.63 -3.84 -5.88
C ILE A 132 -10.94 -3.36 -7.29
N THR A 133 -11.31 -2.10 -7.44
CA THR A 133 -11.65 -1.49 -8.73
C THR A 133 -10.41 -1.22 -9.57
N SER A 134 -10.59 -0.79 -10.82
CA SER A 134 -9.46 -0.35 -11.66
C SER A 134 -8.74 0.86 -11.07
N ASP A 135 -9.48 1.80 -10.49
CA ASP A 135 -8.90 2.99 -9.86
C ASP A 135 -8.10 2.59 -8.61
N ASP A 136 -8.63 1.66 -7.79
CA ASP A 136 -7.91 1.11 -6.65
C ASP A 136 -6.60 0.42 -7.06
N LYS A 137 -6.60 -0.31 -8.20
CA LYS A 137 -5.40 -0.96 -8.74
C LYS A 137 -4.37 0.05 -9.19
N GLU A 138 -4.81 1.14 -9.80
CA GLU A 138 -3.93 2.22 -10.24
C GLU A 138 -3.29 2.92 -9.03
N ASP A 139 -4.05 3.15 -7.96
CA ASP A 139 -3.52 3.67 -6.70
C ASP A 139 -2.48 2.72 -6.08
N ILE A 140 -2.71 1.40 -6.11
CA ILE A 140 -1.73 0.41 -5.65
C ILE A 140 -0.48 0.45 -6.54
N LEU A 141 -0.65 0.48 -7.87
CA LEU A 141 0.46 0.55 -8.81
C LEU A 141 1.34 1.77 -8.52
N GLU A 142 0.72 2.93 -8.41
CA GLU A 142 1.41 4.19 -8.19
C GLU A 142 2.12 4.26 -6.85
N SER A 143 1.46 3.79 -5.78
CA SER A 143 1.99 3.90 -4.42
C SER A 143 2.99 2.80 -4.04
N GLN A 144 2.89 1.61 -4.64
CA GLN A 144 3.60 0.41 -4.16
C GLN A 144 4.35 -0.37 -5.23
N CYS A 145 3.97 -0.29 -6.51
CA CYS A 145 4.54 -1.14 -7.57
C CYS A 145 5.40 -0.40 -8.59
N ARG A 146 5.31 0.93 -8.65
CA ARG A 146 6.08 1.76 -9.58
C ARG A 146 7.30 2.39 -8.92
N ILE A 147 8.42 2.38 -9.64
CA ILE A 147 9.66 3.03 -9.23
C ILE A 147 9.98 4.13 -10.23
N TYR A 148 10.17 5.32 -9.67
CA TYR A 148 10.44 6.54 -10.42
C TYR A 148 11.80 7.12 -10.06
N ILE A 149 12.37 7.82 -11.04
CA ILE A 149 13.48 8.77 -10.90
C ILE A 149 12.87 10.16 -10.83
N GLU A 150 13.12 10.88 -9.74
CA GLU A 150 12.43 12.13 -9.41
C GLU A 150 13.38 13.27 -9.06
N THR A 151 14.55 12.95 -8.51
CA THR A 151 15.53 13.95 -8.04
C THR A 151 16.72 14.07 -8.99
N ASP A 152 17.38 15.23 -8.99
CA ASP A 152 18.55 15.46 -9.83
C ASP A 152 19.67 14.45 -9.59
N GLU A 153 19.87 14.02 -8.34
CA GLU A 153 20.87 13.01 -7.98
C GLU A 153 20.49 11.62 -8.50
N GLU A 154 19.22 11.24 -8.45
CA GLU A 154 18.74 9.98 -9.03
C GLU A 154 18.91 9.98 -10.55
N HIS A 155 18.61 11.10 -11.22
CA HIS A 155 18.85 11.25 -12.65
C HIS A 155 20.33 11.12 -13.01
N GLU A 156 21.22 11.74 -12.22
CA GLU A 156 22.67 11.65 -12.44
C GLU A 156 23.17 10.22 -12.29
N LEU A 157 22.79 9.53 -11.22
CA LEU A 157 23.18 8.15 -10.98
C LEU A 157 22.61 7.22 -12.07
N TYR A 158 21.33 7.37 -12.42
CA TYR A 158 20.70 6.57 -13.47
C TYR A 158 21.41 6.73 -14.81
N ASN A 159 21.67 7.98 -15.22
CA ASN A 159 22.38 8.26 -16.47
C ASN A 159 23.83 7.77 -16.46
N ALA A 160 24.51 7.83 -15.31
CA ALA A 160 25.85 7.26 -15.16
C ALA A 160 25.83 5.74 -15.33
N LEU A 161 24.84 5.05 -14.77
CA LEU A 161 24.66 3.61 -14.92
C LEU A 161 24.34 3.23 -16.38
N LEU A 162 23.50 3.99 -17.08
CA LEU A 162 23.22 3.76 -18.50
C LEU A 162 24.50 3.87 -19.36
N LYS A 163 25.29 4.92 -19.15
CA LYS A 163 26.58 5.08 -19.86
C LYS A 163 27.58 3.98 -19.52
N PHE A 164 27.57 3.51 -18.27
CA PHE A 164 28.40 2.39 -17.84
C PHE A 164 28.02 1.09 -18.56
N ILE A 165 26.71 0.77 -18.66
CA ILE A 165 26.22 -0.40 -19.40
C ILE A 165 26.69 -0.33 -20.86
N GLU A 166 26.50 0.82 -21.52
CA GLU A 166 26.92 0.99 -22.92
C GLU A 166 28.42 0.82 -23.12
N ALA A 167 29.24 1.42 -22.25
CA ALA A 167 30.69 1.28 -22.31
C ALA A 167 31.13 -0.17 -22.05
N PHE A 168 30.46 -0.86 -21.12
CA PHE A 168 30.74 -2.25 -20.81
C PHE A 168 30.38 -3.18 -21.96
N ASP A 169 29.20 -3.03 -22.55
CA ASP A 169 28.75 -3.83 -23.71
C ASP A 169 29.69 -3.64 -24.91
N ASN A 170 30.16 -2.41 -25.15
CA ASN A 170 31.14 -2.11 -26.21
C ASN A 170 32.50 -2.76 -25.93
N PHE A 171 32.96 -2.72 -24.69
CA PHE A 171 34.21 -3.37 -24.29
C PHE A 171 34.12 -4.90 -24.45
N ASP A 172 33.03 -5.51 -23.97
CA ASP A 172 32.79 -6.96 -24.08
C ASP A 172 32.80 -7.41 -25.53
N LYS A 173 32.09 -6.68 -26.41
CA LYS A 173 32.11 -6.93 -27.86
C LYS A 173 33.52 -6.92 -28.44
N ASN A 174 34.32 -5.89 -28.12
CA ASN A 174 35.69 -5.78 -28.63
C ASN A 174 36.59 -6.92 -28.13
N ILE A 175 36.44 -7.33 -26.86
CA ILE A 175 37.20 -8.44 -26.27
C ILE A 175 36.85 -9.77 -26.95
N VAL A 176 35.56 -10.01 -27.21
CA VAL A 176 35.08 -11.18 -27.96
C VAL A 176 35.62 -11.18 -29.40
N GLU A 177 35.59 -10.03 -30.09
CA GLU A 177 36.14 -9.89 -31.45
C GLU A 177 37.66 -10.17 -31.50
N LEU A 178 38.39 -9.83 -30.44
CA LEU A 178 39.82 -10.12 -30.31
C LEU A 178 40.14 -11.57 -29.89
N GLY A 179 39.12 -12.41 -29.67
CA GLY A 179 39.28 -13.81 -29.26
C GLY A 179 39.79 -13.98 -27.82
N ILE A 180 39.69 -12.93 -27.00
CA ILE A 180 40.15 -12.95 -25.61
C ILE A 180 39.06 -13.55 -24.74
N THR A 181 39.36 -14.65 -24.05
CA THR A 181 38.45 -15.25 -23.07
C THR A 181 38.71 -14.65 -21.68
N THR A 182 37.77 -13.85 -21.18
CA THR A 182 37.86 -13.32 -19.82
C THR A 182 37.30 -14.30 -18.80
N ASN A 183 38.00 -14.48 -17.67
CA ASN A 183 37.47 -15.23 -16.53
C ASN A 183 36.30 -14.44 -15.89
N PRO A 184 35.07 -14.98 -15.87
CA PRO A 184 33.90 -14.28 -15.34
C PRO A 184 33.99 -13.96 -13.83
N TYR A 185 34.90 -14.60 -13.09
CA TYR A 185 35.02 -14.46 -11.63
C TYR A 185 36.08 -13.43 -11.17
N ALA A 186 36.85 -12.81 -12.06
CA ALA A 186 38.02 -11.99 -11.68
C ALA A 186 37.75 -10.47 -11.54
N ASN A 187 36.51 -10.00 -11.67
CA ASN A 187 36.24 -8.61 -12.02
C ASN A 187 35.56 -7.80 -10.90
N LYS A 188 36.18 -6.68 -10.46
CA LYS A 188 35.55 -5.65 -9.60
C LYS A 188 34.30 -5.03 -10.24
N LEU A 189 34.17 -5.14 -11.57
CA LEU A 189 32.95 -4.89 -12.33
C LEU A 189 31.77 -5.74 -11.83
N GLY A 190 32.03 -6.95 -11.34
CA GLY A 190 31.04 -7.84 -10.76
C GLY A 190 30.30 -7.24 -9.56
N SER A 191 30.97 -6.43 -8.73
CA SER A 191 30.33 -5.81 -7.56
C SER A 191 29.38 -4.66 -7.95
N VAL A 192 29.75 -3.85 -8.95
CA VAL A 192 28.84 -2.81 -9.47
C VAL A 192 27.67 -3.46 -10.19
N ALA A 193 27.94 -4.49 -11.00
CA ALA A 193 26.92 -5.24 -11.69
C ALA A 193 25.95 -5.94 -10.74
N GLU A 194 26.44 -6.62 -9.68
CA GLU A 194 25.58 -7.26 -8.67
C GLU A 194 24.67 -6.25 -7.94
N MET A 195 25.22 -5.08 -7.60
CA MET A 195 24.47 -4.11 -6.80
C MET A 195 23.47 -3.31 -7.64
N PHE A 196 23.85 -2.93 -8.86
CA PHE A 196 23.12 -1.94 -9.65
C PHE A 196 22.52 -2.46 -10.94
N LEU A 197 22.85 -3.68 -11.37
CA LEU A 197 22.42 -4.22 -12.66
C LEU A 197 21.70 -5.56 -12.52
N ILE A 198 20.83 -5.86 -13.47
CA ILE A 198 20.17 -7.17 -13.62
C ILE A 198 20.48 -7.67 -15.05
N PRO A 199 20.94 -8.92 -15.22
CA PRO A 199 21.05 -9.53 -16.53
C PRO A 199 19.66 -9.87 -17.07
N GLU A 200 19.33 -9.40 -18.27
CA GLU A 200 18.06 -9.67 -18.95
C GLU A 200 18.30 -9.83 -20.47
N ASN A 201 17.87 -10.96 -21.03
CA ASN A 201 18.02 -11.28 -22.46
C ASN A 201 19.44 -11.10 -23.01
N GLY A 202 20.46 -11.44 -22.22
CA GLY A 202 21.87 -11.32 -22.61
C GLY A 202 22.41 -9.88 -22.57
N LYS A 203 21.69 -8.93 -21.97
CA LYS A 203 22.13 -7.55 -21.74
C LYS A 203 22.00 -7.19 -20.27
N TYR A 204 22.70 -6.16 -19.83
CA TYR A 204 22.46 -5.58 -18.51
C TYR A 204 21.39 -4.49 -18.57
N LYS A 205 20.52 -4.45 -17.55
CA LYS A 205 19.66 -3.31 -17.26
C LYS A 205 19.92 -2.79 -15.87
N VAL A 206 19.58 -1.53 -15.63
CA VAL A 206 19.65 -0.94 -14.30
C VAL A 206 18.63 -1.62 -13.39
N LYS A 207 19.09 -2.07 -12.22
CA LYS A 207 18.29 -2.59 -11.11
C LYS A 207 17.51 -1.42 -10.47
N PRO A 208 16.18 -1.33 -10.66
CA PRO A 208 15.44 -0.11 -10.32
C PRO A 208 15.54 0.30 -8.85
N GLU A 209 15.42 -0.67 -7.94
CA GLU A 209 15.49 -0.47 -6.48
C GLU A 209 16.87 -0.01 -5.99
N SER A 210 17.94 -0.28 -6.74
CA SER A 210 19.31 0.06 -6.35
C SER A 210 19.54 1.58 -6.28
N ILE A 211 18.82 2.36 -7.08
CA ILE A 211 18.99 3.81 -7.16
C ILE A 211 18.46 4.47 -5.89
N ARG A 212 17.21 4.18 -5.52
CA ARG A 212 16.63 4.70 -4.27
C ARG A 212 17.44 4.25 -3.05
N TRP A 213 17.88 2.99 -3.04
CA TRP A 213 18.74 2.48 -1.98
C TRP A 213 20.04 3.30 -1.85
N ALA A 214 20.74 3.57 -2.95
CA ALA A 214 22.01 4.30 -2.93
C ALA A 214 21.86 5.75 -2.42
N ILE A 215 20.81 6.45 -2.85
CA ILE A 215 20.52 7.82 -2.41
C ILE A 215 20.14 7.85 -0.92
N ASN A 216 19.27 6.94 -0.48
CA ASN A 216 18.91 6.84 0.94
C ASN A 216 20.12 6.50 1.81
N ARG A 217 20.99 5.58 1.35
CA ARG A 217 22.23 5.22 2.05
C ARG A 217 23.16 6.43 2.20
N LYS A 218 23.32 7.24 1.15
CA LYS A 218 24.11 8.49 1.19
C LYS A 218 23.56 9.47 2.22
N ASN A 219 22.23 9.65 2.29
CA ASN A 219 21.59 10.57 3.24
C ASN A 219 21.78 10.12 4.70
N LEU A 220 21.64 8.82 4.97
CA LEU A 220 21.90 8.24 6.30
C LEU A 220 23.37 8.42 6.74
N LEU A 221 24.31 8.29 5.82
CA LEU A 221 25.74 8.49 6.10
C LEU A 221 26.06 9.97 6.35
N LYS A 222 25.35 10.90 5.71
CA LYS A 222 25.49 12.35 5.96
C LYS A 222 24.92 12.75 7.31
N SER A 223 23.74 12.24 7.70
CA SER A 223 23.14 12.56 9.00
C SER A 223 23.99 12.09 10.18
N ASN A 224 24.65 10.93 10.04
CA ASN A 224 25.52 10.39 11.09
C ASN A 224 26.85 11.15 11.23
N LYS A 225 27.27 11.89 10.20
CA LYS A 225 28.48 12.74 10.26
C LYS A 225 28.23 14.13 10.85
N GLY A 226 26.96 14.54 11.03
CA GLY A 226 26.59 15.83 11.64
C GLY A 226 26.42 15.80 13.16
N ASN A 227 26.57 14.63 13.80
CA ASN A 227 26.39 14.41 15.23
C ASN A 227 27.72 14.13 15.98
N HIS A 228 28.86 14.48 15.38
CA HIS A 228 30.19 14.37 15.99
C HIS A 228 30.93 15.69 15.94
#